data_AF-A0A838JAC2-F1
#
_entry.id   AF-A0A838JAC2-F1
#
_cell.length_a   1.000
_cell.length_b   1.000
_cell.length_c   1.000
_cell.angle_alpha   90.00
_cell.angle_beta   90.00
_cell.angle_gamma   90.00
#
_symmetry.space_group_name_H-M   'P 1'
#
loop_
_entity.id
_entity.type
_entity.pdbx_description
1 polymer ?
#
loop_
_entity_poly.entity_id
_entity_poly.type
_entity_poly.pdbx_seq_one_letter_code
_entity_poly.pdbx_strand_id
1 'polypeptide(L)'
;MSSRFEQSVALYRKKVLQGAALADVISDLHGEGLSILEAIRVIQSVYDISRNEAEDSVLRQPAWAKEAKSVWRASDALGWLGVSSSSLPWLEWYHFGIHGLPMPRAATDDLLQLEIEARLRHAINADEETKDHLRDDLARHAKETLDHLIAILSKYDRPLLLLAVQVIGAIGFPDNTAALPWLMRIAAGRDTDLRQAAIDVLQGMAVDAVTPFFLACFLNTEEQDKGWYAIVGNICQVVVTKKEWALACGPAVAILLAQNSSQREQPFDSHRLLSVLEVLAPDCLYALPALYITALQEQQTDVGRRAKNMIYSWDERLLQPYRYLLEGL
;
A
#
# COMPACT_ATOMS: atom_id res chain seq x y z
N MET A 1 -27.63 16.32 -8.76
CA MET A 1 -27.60 15.01 -9.44
C MET A 1 -27.20 13.98 -8.41
N SER A 2 -27.69 12.74 -8.51
CA SER A 2 -27.47 11.71 -7.49
C SER A 2 -26.06 11.10 -7.64
N SER A 3 -25.34 10.86 -6.55
CA SER A 3 -23.98 10.27 -6.59
C SER A 3 -24.00 8.88 -7.23
N ARG A 4 -22.91 8.38 -7.84
CA ARG A 4 -22.86 7.03 -8.44
C ARG A 4 -23.31 5.94 -7.46
N PHE A 5 -22.96 6.07 -6.18
CA PHE A 5 -23.47 5.21 -5.12
C PHE A 5 -24.99 5.29 -5.00
N GLU A 6 -25.57 6.48 -4.95
CA GLU A 6 -27.03 6.66 -4.92
C GLU A 6 -27.70 6.17 -6.21
N GLN A 7 -27.05 6.30 -7.37
CA GLN A 7 -27.53 5.77 -8.65
C GLN A 7 -27.54 4.24 -8.62
N SER A 8 -26.46 3.60 -8.13
CA SER A 8 -26.42 2.15 -7.92
C SER A 8 -27.49 1.73 -6.92
N VAL A 9 -27.62 2.40 -5.77
CA VAL A 9 -28.66 2.09 -4.78
C VAL A 9 -30.06 2.26 -5.39
N ALA A 10 -30.33 3.31 -6.15
CA ALA A 10 -31.61 3.54 -6.81
C ALA A 10 -31.91 2.48 -7.89
N LEU A 11 -30.91 2.14 -8.71
CA LEU A 11 -30.99 1.10 -9.75
C LEU A 11 -31.31 -0.25 -9.12
N TYR A 12 -30.54 -0.66 -8.11
CA TYR A 12 -30.69 -1.95 -7.49
C TYR A 12 -31.92 -2.03 -6.59
N ARG A 13 -32.33 -0.94 -5.90
CA ARG A 13 -33.66 -0.87 -5.25
C ARG A 13 -34.78 -1.11 -6.24
N LYS A 14 -34.70 -0.52 -7.44
CA LYS A 14 -35.70 -0.77 -8.50
C LYS A 14 -35.70 -2.23 -8.96
N LYS A 15 -34.53 -2.85 -9.16
CA LYS A 15 -34.42 -4.28 -9.50
C LYS A 15 -35.02 -5.17 -8.39
N VAL A 16 -34.77 -4.85 -7.12
CA VAL A 16 -35.33 -5.59 -5.98
C VAL A 16 -36.85 -5.45 -5.90
N LEU A 17 -37.39 -4.25 -6.14
CA LEU A 17 -38.84 -4.04 -6.25
C LEU A 17 -39.47 -4.81 -7.42
N GLN A 18 -38.68 -5.14 -8.45
CA GLN A 18 -39.08 -5.99 -9.58
C GLN A 18 -38.88 -7.49 -9.31
N GLY A 19 -38.45 -7.87 -8.11
CA GLY A 19 -38.30 -9.27 -7.69
C GLY A 19 -36.91 -9.86 -7.90
N ALA A 20 -35.87 -9.05 -8.15
CA ALA A 20 -34.49 -9.55 -8.24
C ALA A 20 -34.03 -10.17 -6.92
N ALA A 21 -33.45 -11.37 -6.98
CA ALA A 21 -32.91 -12.03 -5.80
C ALA A 21 -31.59 -11.36 -5.36
N LEU A 22 -31.30 -11.46 -4.06
CA LEU A 22 -30.06 -10.93 -3.46
C LEU A 22 -28.80 -11.46 -4.16
N ALA A 23 -28.78 -12.75 -4.51
CA ALA A 23 -27.66 -13.36 -5.21
C ALA A 23 -27.42 -12.75 -6.60
N ASP A 24 -28.49 -12.48 -7.35
CA ASP A 24 -28.41 -11.89 -8.69
C ASP A 24 -27.89 -10.45 -8.60
N VAL A 25 -28.37 -9.68 -7.62
CA VAL A 25 -27.88 -8.32 -7.37
C VAL A 25 -26.39 -8.32 -7.03
N ILE A 26 -25.93 -9.22 -6.16
CA ILE A 26 -24.50 -9.30 -5.80
C ILE A 26 -23.63 -9.72 -7.00
N SER A 27 -24.13 -10.63 -7.84
CA SER A 27 -23.45 -11.06 -9.06
C SER A 27 -23.36 -9.92 -10.09
N ASP A 28 -24.43 -9.14 -10.24
CA ASP A 28 -24.45 -7.97 -11.13
C ASP A 28 -23.45 -6.89 -10.65
N LEU A 29 -23.42 -6.62 -9.34
CA LEU A 29 -22.47 -5.66 -8.74
C LEU A 29 -21.01 -6.08 -9.02
N HIS A 30 -20.71 -7.38 -8.98
CA HIS A 30 -19.40 -7.90 -9.38
C HIS A 30 -19.12 -7.69 -10.87
N GLY A 31 -20.10 -8.00 -11.73
CA GLY A 31 -19.98 -7.82 -13.18
C GLY A 31 -19.79 -6.36 -13.60
N GLU A 32 -20.32 -5.41 -12.82
CA GLU A 32 -20.12 -3.98 -12.97
C GLU A 32 -18.76 -3.49 -12.45
N GLY A 33 -17.95 -4.39 -11.88
CA GLY A 33 -16.59 -4.11 -11.40
C GLY A 33 -16.57 -3.26 -10.13
N LEU A 34 -17.61 -3.30 -9.31
CA LEU A 34 -17.56 -2.74 -7.96
C LEU A 34 -16.56 -3.52 -7.11
N SER A 35 -16.09 -2.91 -6.03
CA SER A 35 -15.33 -3.60 -4.97
C SER A 35 -16.26 -4.30 -3.97
N ILE A 36 -15.70 -5.21 -3.16
CA ILE A 36 -16.44 -5.89 -2.08
C ILE A 36 -17.09 -4.87 -1.12
N LEU A 37 -16.37 -3.82 -0.70
CA LEU A 37 -16.93 -2.83 0.22
C LEU A 37 -18.03 -1.99 -0.42
N GLU A 38 -17.90 -1.61 -1.69
CA GLU A 38 -18.96 -0.91 -2.41
C GLU A 38 -20.19 -1.80 -2.56
N ALA A 39 -20.01 -3.07 -2.91
CA ALA A 39 -21.08 -4.05 -2.96
C ALA A 39 -21.75 -4.21 -1.59
N ILE A 40 -20.99 -4.33 -0.49
CA ILE A 40 -21.53 -4.40 0.88
C ILE A 40 -22.36 -3.15 1.20
N ARG A 41 -21.86 -1.95 0.90
CA ARG A 41 -22.59 -0.69 1.15
C ARG A 41 -23.87 -0.59 0.32
N VAL A 42 -23.82 -1.02 -0.94
CA VAL A 42 -25.00 -1.03 -1.82
C VAL A 42 -26.02 -2.04 -1.30
N ILE A 43 -25.61 -3.26 -0.98
CA ILE A 43 -26.48 -4.30 -0.42
C ILE A 43 -27.11 -3.86 0.90
N GLN A 44 -26.31 -3.31 1.82
CA GLN A 44 -26.79 -2.74 3.08
C GLN A 44 -27.90 -1.70 2.84
N SER A 45 -27.70 -0.80 1.88
CA SER A 45 -28.63 0.30 1.58
C SER A 45 -29.86 -0.14 0.77
N VAL A 46 -29.73 -1.16 -0.08
CA VAL A 46 -30.80 -1.67 -0.95
C VAL A 46 -31.76 -2.55 -0.16
N TYR A 47 -31.23 -3.42 0.71
CA TYR A 47 -32.01 -4.40 1.46
C TYR A 47 -32.34 -3.97 2.90
N ASP A 48 -31.81 -2.83 3.35
CA ASP A 48 -32.00 -2.31 4.71
C ASP A 48 -31.59 -3.31 5.80
N ILE A 49 -30.50 -4.04 5.54
CA ILE A 49 -29.93 -5.05 6.44
C ILE A 49 -28.72 -4.51 7.18
N SER A 50 -28.30 -5.21 8.24
CA SER A 50 -27.08 -4.83 8.95
C SER A 50 -25.84 -4.99 8.06
N ARG A 51 -24.77 -4.24 8.39
CA ARG A 51 -23.49 -4.37 7.68
C ARG A 51 -22.95 -5.81 7.71
N ASN A 52 -23.09 -6.50 8.83
CA ASN A 52 -22.61 -7.88 8.98
C ASN A 52 -23.40 -8.85 8.09
N GLU A 53 -24.71 -8.66 7.98
CA GLU A 53 -25.55 -9.47 7.08
C GLU A 53 -25.23 -9.19 5.60
N ALA A 54 -24.98 -7.92 5.25
CA ALA A 54 -24.54 -7.54 3.90
C ALA A 54 -23.17 -8.12 3.57
N GLU A 55 -22.23 -8.08 4.52
CA GLU A 55 -20.90 -8.68 4.40
C GLU A 55 -20.97 -10.19 4.21
N ASP A 56 -21.70 -10.91 5.08
CA ASP A 56 -21.88 -12.36 4.96
C ASP A 56 -22.56 -12.74 3.62
N SER A 57 -23.53 -11.93 3.18
CA SER A 57 -24.21 -12.14 1.91
C SER A 57 -23.28 -11.97 0.71
N VAL A 58 -22.47 -10.90 0.67
CA VAL A 58 -21.55 -10.63 -0.43
C VAL A 58 -20.41 -11.66 -0.45
N LEU A 59 -19.81 -11.93 0.70
CA LEU A 59 -18.62 -12.75 0.78
C LEU A 59 -18.89 -14.26 0.59
N ARG A 60 -20.14 -14.72 0.73
CA ARG A 60 -20.53 -16.12 0.42
C ARG A 60 -20.90 -16.35 -1.04
N GLN A 61 -20.97 -15.30 -1.87
CA GLN A 61 -21.35 -15.47 -3.27
C GLN A 61 -20.23 -16.11 -4.09
N PRO A 62 -20.54 -17.13 -4.91
CA PRO A 62 -19.56 -17.79 -5.77
C PRO A 62 -18.83 -16.83 -6.72
N ALA A 63 -19.51 -15.78 -7.17
CA ALA A 63 -18.94 -14.74 -8.05
C ALA A 63 -17.73 -14.03 -7.41
N TRP A 64 -17.69 -13.98 -6.08
CA TRP A 64 -16.64 -13.35 -5.30
C TRP A 64 -15.71 -14.36 -4.61
N ALA A 65 -15.80 -15.66 -4.91
CA ALA A 65 -15.13 -16.69 -4.11
C ALA A 65 -13.60 -16.52 -4.03
N LYS A 66 -12.97 -15.91 -5.04
CA LYS A 66 -11.53 -15.67 -5.07
C LYS A 66 -11.16 -14.46 -4.19
N GLU A 67 -11.88 -13.36 -4.35
CA GLU A 67 -11.70 -12.10 -3.63
C GLU A 67 -12.12 -12.23 -2.17
N ALA A 68 -13.24 -12.90 -1.92
CA ALA A 68 -13.77 -13.18 -0.60
C ALA A 68 -12.82 -14.07 0.19
N LYS A 69 -12.16 -15.07 -0.41
CA LYS A 69 -11.16 -15.88 0.30
C LYS A 69 -10.05 -15.03 0.92
N SER A 70 -9.65 -13.94 0.27
CA SER A 70 -8.70 -12.98 0.82
C SER A 70 -9.32 -12.13 1.94
N VAL A 71 -10.58 -11.70 1.78
CA VAL A 71 -11.29 -10.90 2.81
C VAL A 71 -11.66 -11.70 4.06
N TRP A 72 -12.06 -12.96 3.94
CA TRP A 72 -12.36 -13.81 5.10
C TRP A 72 -11.10 -14.02 5.95
N ARG A 73 -9.95 -14.28 5.32
CA ARG A 73 -8.66 -14.35 6.03
C ARG A 73 -8.34 -13.05 6.76
N ALA A 74 -8.66 -11.90 6.16
CA ALA A 74 -8.51 -10.57 6.75
C ALA A 74 -9.45 -10.37 7.95
N SER A 75 -10.73 -10.66 7.78
CA SER A 75 -11.81 -10.42 8.75
C SER A 75 -11.69 -11.36 9.96
N ASP A 76 -11.32 -12.62 9.73
CA ASP A 76 -11.03 -13.59 10.80
C ASP A 76 -9.80 -13.15 11.63
N ALA A 77 -8.76 -12.63 10.97
CA ALA A 77 -7.59 -12.06 11.66
C ALA A 77 -7.93 -10.79 12.46
N LEU A 78 -8.83 -9.94 11.94
CA LEU A 78 -9.32 -8.75 12.64
C LEU A 78 -10.17 -9.07 13.86
N GLY A 79 -11.09 -10.04 13.73
CA GLY A 79 -11.94 -10.50 14.82
C GLY A 79 -11.11 -11.04 15.98
N TRP A 80 -9.98 -11.70 15.68
CA TRP A 80 -9.00 -12.15 16.67
C TRP A 80 -8.20 -11.03 17.33
N LEU A 81 -7.85 -9.98 16.58
CA LEU A 81 -6.96 -8.91 17.03
C LEU A 81 -7.69 -7.70 17.64
N GLY A 82 -9.03 -7.66 17.58
CA GLY A 82 -9.84 -6.57 18.15
C GLY A 82 -9.57 -5.21 17.49
N VAL A 83 -9.14 -5.20 16.23
CA VAL A 83 -8.62 -4.00 15.57
C VAL A 83 -9.77 -3.08 15.10
N SER A 84 -9.60 -1.78 15.31
CA SER A 84 -10.59 -0.76 14.96
C SER A 84 -10.79 -0.60 13.43
N SER A 85 -11.89 0.05 13.03
CA SER A 85 -12.25 0.32 11.62
C SER A 85 -11.20 1.09 10.81
N SER A 86 -10.20 1.71 11.44
CA SER A 86 -9.11 2.42 10.77
C SER A 86 -8.10 1.50 10.06
N SER A 87 -8.12 0.19 10.33
CA SER A 87 -7.25 -0.81 9.69
C SER A 87 -7.79 -1.32 8.35
N LEU A 88 -9.04 -1.00 8.00
CA LEU A 88 -9.67 -1.47 6.76
C LEU A 88 -8.89 -1.06 5.50
N PRO A 89 -8.43 0.20 5.32
CA PRO A 89 -7.65 0.57 4.14
C PRO A 89 -6.32 -0.18 4.02
N TRP A 90 -5.71 -0.52 5.16
CA TRP A 90 -4.48 -1.32 5.20
C TRP A 90 -4.73 -2.77 4.77
N LEU A 91 -5.81 -3.39 5.25
CA LEU A 91 -6.17 -4.76 4.87
C LEU A 91 -6.57 -4.90 3.42
N GLU A 92 -7.36 -3.96 2.91
CA GLU A 92 -7.71 -3.92 1.49
C GLU A 92 -6.43 -3.84 0.64
N TRP A 93 -5.50 -2.98 1.06
CA TRP A 93 -4.24 -2.88 0.35
C TRP A 93 -3.37 -4.15 0.49
N TYR A 94 -3.30 -4.76 1.67
CA TYR A 94 -2.56 -6.01 1.90
C TYR A 94 -3.08 -7.15 1.02
N HIS A 95 -4.40 -7.28 0.87
CA HIS A 95 -5.03 -8.37 0.11
C HIS A 95 -5.26 -8.08 -1.37
N PHE A 96 -5.40 -6.81 -1.78
CA PHE A 96 -5.72 -6.44 -3.17
C PHE A 96 -4.63 -5.58 -3.82
N GLY A 97 -4.03 -4.66 -3.07
CA GLY A 97 -3.15 -3.63 -3.60
C GLY A 97 -1.73 -4.05 -3.94
N ILE A 98 -1.18 -5.04 -3.23
CA ILE A 98 0.16 -5.58 -3.51
C ILE A 98 0.18 -6.40 -4.82
N HIS A 99 -0.96 -6.98 -5.20
CA HIS A 99 -1.07 -8.05 -6.19
C HIS A 99 -1.35 -7.56 -7.63
N GLY A 100 -1.28 -6.24 -7.87
CA GLY A 100 -1.61 -5.66 -9.17
C GLY A 100 -3.09 -5.83 -9.57
N LEU A 101 -3.95 -6.28 -8.65
CA LEU A 101 -5.40 -6.22 -8.82
C LEU A 101 -5.82 -4.75 -8.83
N PRO A 102 -6.87 -4.40 -9.60
CA PRO A 102 -7.39 -3.05 -9.60
C PRO A 102 -7.82 -2.71 -8.17
N MET A 103 -7.13 -1.76 -7.55
CA MET A 103 -7.56 -1.18 -6.27
C MET A 103 -8.99 -0.66 -6.43
N PRO A 104 -9.85 -0.84 -5.41
CA PRO A 104 -11.21 -0.32 -5.40
C PRO A 104 -11.23 1.13 -5.89
N ARG A 105 -12.04 1.45 -6.90
CA ARG A 105 -12.17 2.84 -7.34
C ARG A 105 -12.95 3.60 -6.28
N ALA A 106 -12.56 4.84 -5.98
CA ALA A 106 -13.43 5.72 -5.22
C ALA A 106 -14.70 6.00 -6.07
N ALA A 107 -15.87 5.72 -5.52
CA ALA A 107 -17.14 6.13 -6.13
C ALA A 107 -17.18 7.66 -6.17
N THR A 108 -17.10 8.23 -7.37
CA THR A 108 -16.98 9.67 -7.60
C THR A 108 -18.15 10.18 -8.44
N ASP A 109 -18.48 11.46 -8.30
CA ASP A 109 -19.36 12.15 -9.24
C ASP A 109 -18.64 12.32 -10.58
N ASP A 110 -19.16 11.69 -11.65
CA ASP A 110 -18.55 11.67 -12.97
C ASP A 110 -18.33 13.08 -13.55
N LEU A 111 -19.21 14.04 -13.26
CA LEU A 111 -19.06 15.41 -13.79
C LEU A 111 -17.93 16.16 -13.09
N LEU A 112 -17.89 16.10 -11.76
CA LEU A 112 -16.80 16.70 -10.99
C LEU A 112 -15.47 15.99 -11.29
N GLN A 113 -15.50 14.69 -11.58
CA GLN A 113 -14.32 13.96 -12.01
C GLN A 113 -13.78 14.49 -13.33
N LEU A 114 -14.66 14.67 -14.32
CA LEU A 114 -14.28 15.22 -15.62
C LEU A 114 -13.75 16.65 -15.50
N GLU A 115 -14.34 17.47 -14.61
CA GLU A 115 -13.87 18.82 -14.35
C GLU A 115 -12.46 18.83 -13.75
N ILE A 116 -12.22 18.07 -12.67
CA ILE A 116 -10.90 17.97 -12.04
C ILE A 116 -9.87 17.43 -13.03
N GLU A 117 -10.22 16.39 -13.80
CA GLU A 117 -9.35 15.83 -14.83
C GLU A 117 -9.01 16.86 -15.92
N ALA A 118 -9.99 17.63 -16.39
CA ALA A 118 -9.78 18.67 -17.38
C ALA A 118 -8.88 19.80 -16.85
N ARG A 119 -9.07 20.21 -15.60
CA ARG A 119 -8.23 21.22 -14.93
C ARG A 119 -6.78 20.75 -14.80
N LEU A 120 -6.56 19.50 -14.39
CA LEU A 120 -5.23 18.91 -14.33
C LEU A 120 -4.60 18.80 -15.73
N ARG A 121 -5.38 18.37 -16.75
CA ARG A 121 -4.91 18.31 -18.14
C ARG A 121 -4.45 19.66 -18.66
N HIS A 122 -5.18 20.73 -18.34
CA HIS A 122 -4.81 22.08 -18.72
C HIS A 122 -3.48 22.51 -18.06
N ALA A 123 -3.27 22.17 -16.79
CA ALA A 123 -2.08 22.54 -16.03
C ALA A 123 -0.79 21.80 -16.43
N ILE A 124 -0.87 20.65 -17.11
CA ILE A 124 0.33 19.88 -17.53
C ILE A 124 1.32 20.75 -18.31
N ASN A 125 0.81 21.59 -19.21
CA ASN A 125 1.62 22.45 -20.09
C ASN A 125 1.67 23.91 -19.62
N ALA A 126 1.12 24.22 -18.45
CA ALA A 126 1.14 25.56 -17.90
C ALA A 126 2.48 25.86 -17.21
N ASP A 127 2.72 27.12 -16.88
CA ASP A 127 3.84 27.52 -16.03
C ASP A 127 3.67 27.02 -14.59
N GLU A 128 4.76 27.05 -13.81
CA GLU A 128 4.76 26.55 -12.44
C GLU A 128 3.84 27.36 -11.52
N GLU A 129 3.67 28.67 -11.74
CA GLU A 129 2.74 29.51 -10.98
C GLU A 129 1.29 29.05 -11.17
N THR A 130 0.90 28.71 -12.41
CA THR A 130 -0.43 28.17 -12.71
C THR A 130 -0.64 26.79 -12.08
N LYS A 131 0.38 25.94 -12.08
CA LYS A 131 0.33 24.62 -11.42
C LYS A 131 0.19 24.77 -9.91
N ASP A 132 0.96 25.67 -9.30
CA ASP A 132 0.90 25.95 -7.87
C ASP A 132 -0.47 26.51 -7.48
N HIS A 133 -1.01 27.47 -8.23
CA HIS A 133 -2.36 27.98 -8.02
C HIS A 133 -3.44 26.89 -8.13
N LEU A 134 -3.36 26.03 -9.16
CA LEU A 134 -4.29 24.90 -9.29
C LEU A 134 -4.18 23.96 -8.09
N ARG A 135 -2.95 23.64 -7.68
CA ARG A 135 -2.69 22.74 -6.55
C ARG A 135 -3.31 23.27 -5.27
N ASP A 136 -3.08 24.54 -4.96
CA ASP A 136 -3.60 25.19 -3.77
C ASP A 136 -5.13 25.30 -3.81
N ASP A 137 -5.71 25.60 -4.98
CA ASP A 137 -7.17 25.68 -5.13
C ASP A 137 -7.86 24.33 -4.91
N LEU A 138 -7.34 23.25 -5.53
CA LEU A 138 -7.89 21.91 -5.33
C LEU A 138 -7.69 21.44 -3.88
N ALA A 139 -6.52 21.72 -3.28
CA ALA A 139 -6.23 21.32 -1.90
C ALA A 139 -7.17 21.98 -0.87
N ARG A 140 -7.61 23.23 -1.10
CA ARG A 140 -8.60 23.90 -0.23
C ARG A 140 -9.97 23.21 -0.21
N HIS A 141 -10.27 22.40 -1.22
CA HIS A 141 -11.52 21.66 -1.36
C HIS A 141 -11.27 20.15 -1.22
N ALA A 142 -10.47 19.76 -0.22
CA ALA A 142 -10.00 18.39 -0.03
C ALA A 142 -11.13 17.34 0.03
N LYS A 143 -12.26 17.67 0.68
CA LYS A 143 -13.39 16.75 0.84
C LYS A 143 -14.05 16.42 -0.49
N GLU A 144 -14.11 17.39 -1.40
CA GLU A 144 -14.71 17.25 -2.72
C GLU A 144 -13.73 16.72 -3.76
N THR A 145 -12.42 16.85 -3.54
CA THR A 145 -11.39 16.55 -4.56
C THR A 145 -10.64 15.24 -4.33
N LEU A 146 -10.45 14.81 -3.07
CA LEU A 146 -9.57 13.67 -2.76
C LEU A 146 -10.01 12.37 -3.43
N ASP A 147 -11.29 12.02 -3.35
CA ASP A 147 -11.82 10.80 -3.96
C ASP A 147 -11.63 10.80 -5.48
N HIS A 148 -11.79 11.95 -6.12
CA HIS A 148 -11.58 12.12 -7.57
C HIS A 148 -10.11 12.01 -7.95
N LEU A 149 -9.20 12.57 -7.14
CA LEU A 149 -7.76 12.41 -7.32
C LEU A 149 -7.35 10.94 -7.16
N ILE A 150 -7.88 10.22 -6.16
CA ILE A 150 -7.67 8.78 -5.98
C ILE A 150 -8.19 8.00 -7.21
N ALA A 151 -9.36 8.38 -7.73
CA ALA A 151 -9.89 7.77 -8.94
C ALA A 151 -8.99 8.03 -10.17
N ILE A 152 -8.35 9.20 -10.28
CA ILE A 152 -7.35 9.50 -11.32
C ILE A 152 -6.11 8.61 -11.13
N LEU A 153 -5.63 8.41 -9.90
CA LEU A 153 -4.50 7.51 -9.61
C LEU A 153 -4.74 6.06 -10.08
N SER A 154 -6.01 5.66 -10.25
CA SER A 154 -6.39 4.33 -10.74
C SER A 154 -6.36 4.17 -12.28
N LYS A 155 -6.34 5.27 -13.06
CA LYS A 155 -6.53 5.26 -14.52
C LYS A 155 -5.23 5.25 -15.35
N TYR A 156 -4.05 5.32 -14.73
CA TYR A 156 -2.71 5.22 -15.37
C TYR A 156 -2.43 6.23 -16.53
N ASP A 157 -2.66 7.53 -16.33
CA ASP A 157 -2.21 8.60 -17.25
C ASP A 157 -1.05 9.41 -16.62
N ARG A 158 0.21 9.14 -17.03
CA ARG A 158 1.44 9.55 -16.30
C ARG A 158 1.50 11.03 -15.93
N PRO A 159 1.30 12.00 -16.85
CA PRO A 159 1.41 13.42 -16.50
C PRO A 159 0.33 13.86 -15.49
N LEU A 160 -0.87 13.28 -15.58
CA LEU A 160 -1.93 13.53 -14.62
C LEU A 160 -1.62 12.94 -13.24
N LEU A 161 -0.97 11.77 -13.20
CA LEU A 161 -0.59 11.14 -11.93
C LEU A 161 0.34 12.05 -11.12
N LEU A 162 1.32 12.69 -11.75
CA LEU A 162 2.27 13.54 -11.04
C LEU A 162 1.57 14.74 -10.39
N LEU A 163 0.76 15.47 -11.16
CA LEU A 163 -0.01 16.60 -10.62
C LEU A 163 -1.01 16.13 -9.56
N ALA A 164 -1.69 15.00 -9.77
CA ALA A 164 -2.63 14.46 -8.78
C ALA A 164 -1.93 14.12 -7.45
N VAL A 165 -0.74 13.48 -7.50
CA VAL A 165 0.07 13.20 -6.30
C VAL A 165 0.49 14.51 -5.62
N GLN A 166 0.90 15.53 -6.37
CA GLN A 166 1.27 16.83 -5.82
C GLN A 166 0.08 17.53 -5.14
N VAL A 167 -1.13 17.44 -5.71
CA VAL A 167 -2.36 17.96 -5.08
C VAL A 167 -2.69 17.19 -3.81
N ILE A 168 -2.60 15.85 -3.82
CA ILE A 168 -2.77 15.01 -2.62
C ILE A 168 -1.74 15.39 -1.55
N GLY A 169 -0.52 15.74 -1.95
CA GLY A 169 0.50 16.28 -1.06
C GLY A 169 0.09 17.61 -0.42
N ALA A 170 -0.44 18.54 -1.22
CA ALA A 170 -0.90 19.84 -0.74
C ALA A 170 -2.15 19.77 0.14
N ILE A 171 -3.02 18.77 -0.05
CA ILE A 171 -4.12 18.47 0.89
C ILE A 171 -3.55 18.19 2.29
N GLY A 172 -2.44 17.45 2.35
CA GLY A 172 -1.70 17.19 3.58
C GLY A 172 -2.38 16.18 4.52
N PHE A 173 -1.60 15.72 5.51
CA PHE A 173 -2.07 14.81 6.54
C PHE A 173 -2.77 15.59 7.67
N PRO A 174 -3.89 15.10 8.26
CA PRO A 174 -4.48 13.77 8.08
C PRO A 174 -5.48 13.63 6.92
N ASP A 175 -5.82 14.72 6.24
CA ASP A 175 -6.93 14.73 5.28
C ASP A 175 -6.66 13.88 4.03
N ASN A 176 -5.40 13.68 3.66
CA ASN A 176 -5.00 12.82 2.54
C ASN A 176 -4.81 11.34 2.89
N THR A 177 -5.13 10.89 4.11
CA THR A 177 -4.88 9.51 4.58
C THR A 177 -5.52 8.45 3.67
N ALA A 178 -6.70 8.74 3.10
CA ALA A 178 -7.39 7.82 2.20
C ALA A 178 -6.57 7.48 0.93
N ALA A 179 -5.61 8.33 0.53
CA ALA A 179 -4.76 8.08 -0.63
C ALA A 179 -3.56 7.15 -0.36
N LEU A 180 -3.30 6.79 0.92
CA LEU A 180 -2.15 5.97 1.33
C LEU A 180 -1.94 4.72 0.46
N PRO A 181 -2.95 3.87 0.21
CA PRO A 181 -2.76 2.67 -0.62
C PRO A 181 -2.24 2.96 -2.04
N TRP A 182 -2.63 4.09 -2.64
CA TRP A 182 -2.22 4.50 -3.98
C TRP A 182 -0.83 5.11 -3.97
N LEU A 183 -0.54 5.96 -2.98
CA LEU A 183 0.79 6.52 -2.76
C LEU A 183 1.82 5.41 -2.54
N MET A 184 1.46 4.38 -1.76
CA MET A 184 2.29 3.20 -1.52
C MET A 184 2.58 2.41 -2.80
N ARG A 185 1.56 2.17 -3.63
CA ARG A 185 1.74 1.50 -4.94
C ARG A 185 2.65 2.32 -5.85
N ILE A 186 2.50 3.64 -5.87
CA ILE A 186 3.33 4.55 -6.66
C ILE A 186 4.77 4.55 -6.14
N ALA A 187 4.96 4.61 -4.83
CA ALA A 187 6.28 4.58 -4.19
C ALA A 187 7.02 3.26 -4.44
N ALA A 188 6.29 2.14 -4.54
CA ALA A 188 6.82 0.84 -4.95
C ALA A 188 7.06 0.71 -6.47
N GLY A 189 6.67 1.71 -7.27
CA GLY A 189 6.77 1.71 -8.72
C GLY A 189 8.19 1.94 -9.26
N ARG A 190 8.33 1.90 -10.59
CA ARG A 190 9.61 2.11 -11.30
C ARG A 190 9.81 3.54 -11.82
N ASP A 191 8.74 4.31 -11.91
CA ASP A 191 8.79 5.70 -12.39
C ASP A 191 9.46 6.59 -11.35
N THR A 192 10.63 7.13 -11.66
CA THR A 192 11.47 7.81 -10.66
C THR A 192 10.86 9.11 -10.18
N ASP A 193 10.32 9.93 -11.09
CA ASP A 193 9.75 11.24 -10.76
C ASP A 193 8.47 11.07 -9.93
N LEU A 194 7.59 10.18 -10.39
CA LEU A 194 6.32 9.92 -9.72
C LEU A 194 6.53 9.23 -8.36
N ARG A 195 7.51 8.32 -8.27
CA ARG A 195 7.92 7.71 -7.01
C ARG A 195 8.43 8.75 -6.04
N GLN A 196 9.30 9.66 -6.48
CA GLN A 196 9.83 10.71 -5.60
C GLN A 196 8.71 11.60 -5.07
N ALA A 197 7.79 12.02 -5.94
CA ALA A 197 6.62 12.79 -5.51
C ALA A 197 5.78 12.05 -4.46
N ALA A 198 5.55 10.73 -4.63
CA ALA A 198 4.82 9.95 -3.63
C ALA A 198 5.61 9.82 -2.31
N ILE A 199 6.93 9.64 -2.36
CA ILE A 199 7.79 9.62 -1.17
C ILE A 199 7.68 10.94 -0.41
N ASP A 200 7.74 12.07 -1.11
CA ASP A 200 7.64 13.40 -0.50
C ASP A 200 6.29 13.57 0.25
N VAL A 201 5.19 13.09 -0.34
CA VAL A 201 3.87 13.07 0.33
C VAL A 201 3.88 12.17 1.56
N LEU A 202 4.41 10.94 1.44
CA LEU A 202 4.47 9.99 2.55
C LEU A 202 5.32 10.55 3.71
N GLN A 203 6.40 11.28 3.42
CA GLN A 203 7.28 11.87 4.45
C GLN A 203 6.55 12.87 5.35
N GLY A 204 5.56 13.57 4.80
CA GLY A 204 4.68 14.49 5.52
C GLY A 204 3.59 13.81 6.37
N MET A 205 3.43 12.49 6.28
CA MET A 205 2.47 11.72 7.07
C MET A 205 3.05 11.22 8.39
N ALA A 206 2.18 10.92 9.34
CA ALA A 206 2.56 10.30 10.60
C ALA A 206 3.14 8.88 10.37
N VAL A 207 4.20 8.54 11.12
CA VAL A 207 4.94 7.27 10.93
C VAL A 207 4.02 6.06 11.11
N ASP A 208 3.19 6.09 12.15
CA ASP A 208 2.22 5.05 12.48
C ASP A 208 1.13 4.83 11.42
N ALA A 209 0.81 5.86 10.62
CA ALA A 209 -0.11 5.72 9.50
C ALA A 209 0.52 4.97 8.31
N VAL A 210 1.80 5.19 8.02
CA VAL A 210 2.50 4.62 6.85
C VAL A 210 3.10 3.24 7.15
N THR A 211 3.68 3.05 8.33
CA THR A 211 4.40 1.83 8.72
C THR A 211 3.64 0.53 8.45
N PRO A 212 2.32 0.41 8.74
CA PRO A 212 1.58 -0.81 8.44
C PRO A 212 1.70 -1.22 6.97
N PHE A 213 1.66 -0.26 6.04
CA PHE A 213 1.77 -0.54 4.61
C PHE A 213 3.17 -1.04 4.23
N PHE A 214 4.24 -0.45 4.77
CA PHE A 214 5.59 -0.97 4.56
C PHE A 214 5.75 -2.40 5.08
N LEU A 215 5.26 -2.67 6.30
CA LEU A 215 5.32 -4.01 6.88
C LEU A 215 4.53 -5.01 6.04
N ALA A 216 3.38 -4.61 5.51
CA ALA A 216 2.62 -5.40 4.57
C ALA A 216 3.40 -5.68 3.26
N CYS A 217 4.17 -4.73 2.72
CA CYS A 217 5.09 -5.01 1.61
C CYS A 217 6.10 -6.12 1.96
N PHE A 218 6.69 -6.06 3.16
CA PHE A 218 7.77 -6.96 3.56
C PHE A 218 7.28 -8.34 4.01
N LEU A 219 6.11 -8.41 4.64
CA LEU A 219 5.63 -9.62 5.32
C LEU A 219 4.51 -10.34 4.55
N ASN A 220 4.08 -9.85 3.39
CA ASN A 220 3.12 -10.58 2.57
C ASN A 220 3.77 -11.85 1.98
N THR A 221 3.64 -12.95 2.72
CA THR A 221 4.18 -14.27 2.34
C THR A 221 3.21 -15.08 1.47
N GLU A 222 1.97 -14.64 1.31
CA GLU A 222 0.93 -15.43 0.62
C GLU A 222 1.17 -15.51 -0.90
N GLU A 223 1.87 -14.53 -1.49
CA GLU A 223 2.16 -14.51 -2.92
C GLU A 223 3.58 -13.97 -3.20
N GLN A 224 4.59 -14.77 -2.87
CA GLN A 224 6.00 -14.51 -3.21
C GLN A 224 6.28 -14.69 -4.71
N ASP A 225 5.54 -13.96 -5.56
CA ASP A 225 5.67 -14.00 -7.01
C ASP A 225 6.88 -13.18 -7.51
N LYS A 226 7.07 -13.13 -8.84
CA LYS A 226 8.18 -12.37 -9.46
C LYS A 226 8.10 -10.86 -9.23
N GLY A 227 6.91 -10.31 -8.96
CA GLY A 227 6.69 -8.89 -8.74
C GLY A 227 7.06 -8.46 -7.32
N TRP A 228 6.82 -9.33 -6.34
CA TRP A 228 7.04 -9.04 -4.92
C TRP A 228 8.49 -8.65 -4.59
N TYR A 229 9.49 -9.35 -5.12
CA TYR A 229 10.90 -9.02 -4.90
C TYR A 229 11.26 -7.59 -5.35
N ALA A 230 10.70 -7.14 -6.47
CA ALA A 230 10.89 -5.78 -6.96
C ALA A 230 10.19 -4.75 -6.08
N ILE A 231 8.99 -5.06 -5.57
CA ILE A 231 8.26 -4.22 -4.61
C ILE A 231 9.08 -4.05 -3.34
N VAL A 232 9.55 -5.16 -2.73
CA VAL A 232 10.39 -5.13 -1.53
C VAL A 232 11.63 -4.26 -1.76
N GLY A 233 12.33 -4.48 -2.87
CA GLY A 233 13.50 -3.67 -3.22
C GLY A 233 13.17 -2.18 -3.34
N ASN A 234 12.06 -1.81 -3.98
CA ASN A 234 11.67 -0.40 -4.11
C ASN A 234 11.25 0.21 -2.77
N ILE A 235 10.55 -0.54 -1.93
CA ILE A 235 10.16 -0.08 -0.60
C ILE A 235 11.36 0.08 0.34
N CYS A 236 12.40 -0.76 0.24
CA CYS A 236 13.66 -0.50 0.93
C CYS A 236 14.24 0.88 0.58
N GLN A 237 14.15 1.31 -0.69
CA GLN A 237 14.61 2.64 -1.10
C GLN A 237 13.77 3.77 -0.51
N VAL A 238 12.47 3.53 -0.26
CA VAL A 238 11.59 4.50 0.41
C VAL A 238 11.93 4.58 1.89
N VAL A 239 12.03 3.43 2.56
CA VAL A 239 12.21 3.31 4.00
C VAL A 239 13.53 3.93 4.48
N VAL A 240 14.60 3.88 3.68
CA VAL A 240 15.89 4.52 4.04
C VAL A 240 15.84 6.05 4.04
N THR A 241 14.81 6.67 3.46
CA THR A 241 14.71 8.14 3.41
C THR A 241 14.35 8.76 4.76
N LYS A 242 13.88 7.96 5.73
CA LYS A 242 13.47 8.43 7.06
C LYS A 242 13.85 7.40 8.13
N LYS A 243 14.68 7.79 9.10
CA LYS A 243 15.22 6.87 10.12
C LYS A 243 14.12 6.18 10.91
N GLU A 244 13.02 6.86 11.19
CA GLU A 244 11.87 6.33 11.92
C GLU A 244 11.17 5.20 11.15
N TRP A 245 11.11 5.28 9.81
CA TRP A 245 10.59 4.20 8.98
C TRP A 245 11.53 3.01 8.98
N ALA A 246 12.84 3.25 8.83
CA ALA A 246 13.84 2.20 8.92
C ALA A 246 13.75 1.49 10.28
N LEU A 247 13.61 2.25 11.37
CA LEU A 247 13.52 1.69 12.72
C LEU A 247 12.30 0.78 12.88
N ALA A 248 11.15 1.22 12.36
CA ALA A 248 9.91 0.45 12.41
C ALA A 248 9.95 -0.81 11.53
N CYS A 249 10.65 -0.78 10.39
CA CYS A 249 10.69 -1.88 9.43
C CYS A 249 11.91 -2.81 9.58
N GLY A 250 12.93 -2.40 10.33
CA GLY A 250 14.21 -3.10 10.45
C GLY A 250 14.10 -4.58 10.83
N PRO A 251 13.25 -4.96 11.81
CA PRO A 251 13.03 -6.38 12.13
C PRO A 251 12.50 -7.20 10.94
N ALA A 252 11.55 -6.68 10.17
CA ALA A 252 11.03 -7.35 8.98
C ALA A 252 12.10 -7.50 7.90
N VAL A 253 12.91 -6.46 7.69
CA VAL A 253 14.04 -6.49 6.74
C VAL A 253 15.10 -7.50 7.16
N ALA A 254 15.43 -7.59 8.46
CA ALA A 254 16.38 -8.56 8.97
C ALA A 254 15.91 -10.01 8.74
N ILE A 255 14.61 -10.28 8.90
CA ILE A 255 14.01 -11.58 8.57
C ILE A 255 14.17 -11.89 7.08
N LEU A 256 13.84 -10.94 6.21
CA LEU A 256 13.99 -11.12 4.75
C LEU A 256 15.43 -11.38 4.35
N LEU A 257 16.39 -10.66 4.95
CA LEU A 257 17.81 -10.85 4.72
C LEU A 257 18.29 -12.24 5.17
N ALA A 258 17.87 -12.71 6.36
CA ALA A 258 18.20 -14.05 6.85
C ALA A 258 17.62 -15.17 5.96
N GLN A 259 16.47 -14.91 5.34
CA GLN A 259 15.81 -15.83 4.42
C GLN A 259 16.33 -15.75 2.98
N ASN A 260 17.20 -14.79 2.67
CA ASN A 260 17.70 -14.54 1.33
C ASN A 260 18.82 -15.53 0.97
N SER A 261 18.47 -16.80 0.86
CA SER A 261 19.43 -17.86 0.51
C SER A 261 19.72 -17.87 -0.99
N SER A 262 20.97 -18.21 -1.34
CA SER A 262 21.45 -18.38 -2.71
C SER A 262 20.73 -19.49 -3.50
N GLN A 263 19.84 -20.25 -2.85
CA GLN A 263 19.09 -21.36 -3.45
C GLN A 263 17.69 -20.96 -3.94
N ARG A 264 17.24 -19.71 -3.73
CA ARG A 264 15.98 -19.23 -4.31
C ARG A 264 16.14 -18.95 -5.80
N GLU A 265 15.11 -19.28 -6.57
CA GLU A 265 15.06 -18.94 -8.02
C GLU A 265 15.15 -17.43 -8.26
N GLN A 266 14.68 -16.63 -7.31
CA GLN A 266 14.79 -15.17 -7.31
C GLN A 266 15.11 -14.69 -5.89
N PRO A 267 16.38 -14.35 -5.58
CA PRO A 267 16.72 -13.75 -4.29
C PRO A 267 16.28 -12.28 -4.25
N PHE A 268 16.07 -11.76 -3.04
CA PHE A 268 15.95 -10.32 -2.83
C PHE A 268 17.26 -9.62 -3.18
N ASP A 269 17.15 -8.33 -3.49
CA ASP A 269 18.31 -7.46 -3.62
C ASP A 269 18.92 -7.20 -2.24
N SER A 270 19.90 -8.03 -1.85
CA SER A 270 20.61 -7.92 -0.56
C SER A 270 21.23 -6.53 -0.35
N HIS A 271 21.64 -5.82 -1.42
CA HIS A 271 22.19 -4.49 -1.27
C HIS A 271 21.17 -3.53 -0.67
N ARG A 272 19.90 -3.63 -1.10
CA ARG A 272 18.81 -2.75 -0.63
C ARG A 272 18.34 -3.13 0.77
N LEU A 273 18.28 -4.41 1.09
CA LEU A 273 17.98 -4.88 2.45
C LEU A 273 19.05 -4.37 3.44
N LEU A 274 20.33 -4.52 3.09
CA LEU A 274 21.43 -4.02 3.90
C LEU A 274 21.38 -2.50 4.08
N SER A 275 21.05 -1.73 3.04
CA SER A 275 20.93 -0.27 3.15
C SER A 275 19.94 0.18 4.24
N VAL A 276 18.85 -0.57 4.47
CA VAL A 276 17.93 -0.26 5.57
C VAL A 276 18.58 -0.50 6.93
N LEU A 277 19.29 -1.62 7.09
CA LEU A 277 19.95 -1.95 8.35
C LEU A 277 21.15 -1.04 8.63
N GLU A 278 21.84 -0.56 7.60
CA GLU A 278 22.93 0.42 7.73
C GLU A 278 22.48 1.75 8.33
N VAL A 279 21.26 2.21 8.00
CA VAL A 279 20.65 3.41 8.62
C VAL A 279 20.42 3.21 10.13
N LEU A 280 20.28 1.96 10.56
CA LEU A 280 20.02 1.61 11.96
C LEU A 280 21.28 1.26 12.73
N ALA A 281 22.36 0.85 12.07
CA ALA A 281 23.60 0.54 12.74
C ALA A 281 24.12 1.77 13.52
N PRO A 282 24.59 1.60 14.77
CA PRO A 282 24.78 0.35 15.51
C PRO A 282 23.55 -0.18 16.28
N ASP A 283 22.40 0.47 16.24
CA ASP A 283 21.26 0.23 17.13
C ASP A 283 20.38 -0.99 16.76
N CYS A 284 20.86 -1.90 15.90
CA CYS A 284 20.10 -3.03 15.37
C CYS A 284 20.72 -4.41 15.66
N LEU A 285 21.16 -4.66 16.90
CA LEU A 285 21.80 -5.94 17.28
C LEU A 285 20.95 -7.18 16.99
N TYR A 286 19.61 -7.04 16.96
CA TYR A 286 18.70 -8.12 16.54
C TYR A 286 18.98 -8.64 15.12
N ALA A 287 19.63 -7.84 14.26
CA ALA A 287 20.00 -8.22 12.91
C ALA A 287 21.30 -9.02 12.82
N LEU A 288 22.05 -9.19 13.93
CA LEU A 288 23.33 -9.91 13.96
C LEU A 288 23.24 -11.30 13.30
N PRO A 289 22.24 -12.16 13.58
CA PRO A 289 22.15 -13.47 12.95
C PRO A 289 22.02 -13.39 11.42
N ALA A 290 21.22 -12.44 10.92
CA ALA A 290 21.03 -12.23 9.50
C ALA A 290 22.32 -11.75 8.83
N LEU A 291 22.97 -10.73 9.41
CA LEU A 291 24.24 -10.18 8.91
C LEU A 291 25.36 -11.23 8.92
N TYR A 292 25.43 -12.06 9.96
CA TYR A 292 26.41 -13.14 10.05
C TYR A 292 26.24 -14.15 8.92
N ILE A 293 25.01 -14.64 8.71
CA ILE A 293 24.70 -15.59 7.63
C ILE A 293 25.04 -14.98 6.28
N THR A 294 24.63 -13.73 6.04
CA THR A 294 24.93 -13.00 4.80
C THR A 294 26.44 -12.90 4.59
N ALA A 295 27.20 -12.46 5.59
CA ALA A 295 28.65 -12.30 5.46
C ALA A 295 29.37 -13.64 5.18
N LEU A 296 28.91 -14.74 5.77
CA LEU A 296 29.45 -16.07 5.50
C LEU A 296 29.13 -16.59 4.10
N GLN A 297 27.92 -16.33 3.59
CA GLN A 297 27.49 -16.80 2.27
C GLN A 297 28.10 -15.95 1.14
N GLU A 298 28.36 -14.67 1.40
CA GLU A 298 28.72 -13.65 0.42
C GLU A 298 30.17 -13.14 0.59
N GLN A 299 31.08 -13.97 1.12
CA GLN A 299 32.44 -13.57 1.55
C GLN A 299 33.25 -12.77 0.51
N GLN A 300 33.03 -13.05 -0.78
CA GLN A 300 33.79 -12.44 -1.88
C GLN A 300 33.02 -11.31 -2.58
N THR A 301 31.82 -10.98 -2.12
CA THR A 301 30.99 -9.93 -2.72
C THR A 301 30.96 -8.68 -1.84
N ASP A 302 30.53 -7.57 -2.43
CA ASP A 302 30.35 -6.32 -1.70
C ASP A 302 29.29 -6.45 -0.59
N VAL A 303 28.26 -7.27 -0.79
CA VAL A 303 27.22 -7.58 0.19
C VAL A 303 27.83 -8.18 1.46
N GLY A 304 28.66 -9.22 1.33
CA GLY A 304 29.28 -9.86 2.49
C GLY A 304 30.25 -8.93 3.22
N ARG A 305 31.02 -8.12 2.47
CA ARG A 305 31.91 -7.10 3.06
C ARG A 305 31.13 -6.05 3.84
N ARG A 306 30.02 -5.54 3.30
CA ARG A 306 29.14 -4.57 3.98
C ARG A 306 28.56 -5.16 5.27
N ALA A 307 28.02 -6.38 5.19
CA ALA A 307 27.50 -7.08 6.38
C ALA A 307 28.58 -7.27 7.46
N LYS A 308 29.79 -7.68 7.09
CA LYS A 308 30.93 -7.82 7.99
C LYS A 308 31.34 -6.49 8.63
N ASN A 309 31.42 -5.42 7.84
CA ASN A 309 31.74 -4.09 8.33
C ASN A 309 30.70 -3.58 9.34
N MET A 310 29.41 -3.85 9.11
CA MET A 310 28.36 -3.52 10.07
C MET A 310 28.52 -4.26 11.39
N ILE A 311 28.81 -5.58 11.34
CA ILE A 311 29.04 -6.37 12.55
C ILE A 311 30.19 -5.77 13.36
N TYR A 312 31.31 -5.43 12.72
CA TYR A 312 32.46 -4.82 13.43
C TYR A 312 32.29 -3.34 13.79
N SER A 313 31.22 -2.68 13.35
CA SER A 313 30.90 -1.33 13.80
C SER A 313 30.30 -1.31 15.21
N TRP A 314 29.86 -2.46 15.73
CA TRP A 314 29.30 -2.59 17.07
C TRP A 314 30.37 -2.58 18.16
N ASP A 315 29.99 -2.08 19.35
CA ASP A 315 30.83 -2.15 20.54
C ASP A 315 31.19 -3.61 20.83
N GLU A 316 32.49 -3.90 20.98
CA GLU A 316 33.03 -5.23 21.26
C GLU A 316 32.37 -5.87 22.50
N ARG A 317 31.94 -5.06 23.48
CA ARG A 317 31.22 -5.53 24.68
C ARG A 317 29.88 -6.18 24.32
N LEU A 318 29.18 -5.67 23.30
CA LEU A 318 27.92 -6.25 22.82
C LEU A 318 28.15 -7.53 22.02
N LEU A 319 29.32 -7.65 21.38
CA LEU A 319 29.70 -8.82 20.58
C LEU A 319 30.34 -9.94 21.39
N GLN A 320 30.81 -9.66 22.61
CA GLN A 320 31.50 -10.62 23.47
C GLN A 320 30.76 -11.96 23.63
N PRO A 321 29.42 -12.02 23.79
CA PRO A 321 28.69 -13.29 23.86
C PRO A 321 28.78 -14.13 22.58
N TYR A 322 29.06 -13.50 21.43
CA TYR A 322 29.10 -14.11 20.10
C TYR A 322 30.53 -14.33 19.58
N ARG A 323 31.58 -14.06 20.38
CA ARG A 323 32.97 -14.08 19.93
C ARG A 323 33.37 -15.34 19.17
N TYR A 324 32.96 -16.53 19.64
CA TYR A 324 33.29 -17.81 19.01
C TYR A 324 32.61 -18.01 17.66
N LEU A 325 31.43 -17.40 17.48
CA LEU A 325 30.74 -17.38 16.20
C LEU A 325 31.47 -16.44 15.22
N LEU A 326 31.91 -15.28 15.71
CA LEU A 326 32.55 -14.25 14.89
C LEU A 326 34.02 -14.54 14.53
N GLU A 327 34.69 -15.46 15.21
CA GLU A 327 36.06 -15.90 14.89
C GLU A 327 36.17 -16.53 13.49
N GLY A 328 35.09 -17.08 12.94
CA GLY A 328 35.05 -17.74 11.63
C GLY A 328 34.73 -16.82 10.45
N LEU A 329 34.62 -15.51 10.68
CA LEU A 329 34.02 -14.53 9.76
C LEU A 329 35.07 -13.68 9.04
#